data_AF-A0A7W0GGM5-F1
#
_entry.id   AF-A0A7W0GGM5-F1
#
_cell.length_a   1.000
_cell.length_b   1.000
_cell.length_c   1.000
_cell.angle_alpha   90.00
_cell.angle_beta   90.00
_cell.angle_gamma   90.00
#
_symmetry.space_group_name_H-M   'P 1'
#
loop_
_entity.id
_entity.type
_entity.pdbx_description
1 polymer ?
#
loop_
_entity_poly.entity_id
_entity_poly.type
_entity_poly.pdbx_seq_one_letter_code
_entity_poly.pdbx_strand_id
1 'polypeptide(L)'
;MRFSTTMGGAFMLPLAAEHRAAAGLAAGDVVEVDLELDTAVREVDVPPDLAAALATDVPVRSSFDALSYSKRRAFVLSVEGAKSDATRQRRIVKAVQNLGEGKDRP
;
A
#
# COMPACT_ATOMS: atom_id res chain seq x y z
N MET A 1 13.80 3.95 -5.39
CA MET A 1 13.17 3.99 -4.05
C MET A 1 13.04 5.47 -3.66
N ARG A 2 11.82 6.02 -3.54
CA ARG A 2 11.62 7.43 -3.17
C ARG A 2 11.43 7.51 -1.67
N PHE A 3 12.48 7.86 -0.94
CA PHE A 3 12.35 8.25 0.46
C PHE A 3 11.69 9.64 0.50
N SER A 4 10.57 9.77 1.21
CA SER A 4 9.90 11.05 1.41
C SER A 4 10.71 11.89 2.40
N THR A 5 11.45 12.88 1.91
CA THR A 5 12.18 13.83 2.74
C THR A 5 11.24 14.62 3.63
N THR A 6 11.50 14.60 4.94
CA THR A 6 11.29 15.75 5.82
C THR A 6 12.44 15.72 6.84
N MET A 7 13.16 16.85 6.97
CA MET A 7 14.38 17.11 7.79
C MET A 7 15.72 17.14 6.99
N GLY A 8 16.07 18.31 6.44
CA GLY A 8 17.48 18.68 6.20
C GLY A 8 18.19 18.13 4.96
N GLY A 9 17.52 17.46 4.03
CA GLY A 9 18.13 16.98 2.78
C GLY A 9 18.92 15.66 2.90
N ALA A 10 18.88 15.02 4.07
CA ALA A 10 19.42 13.69 4.29
C ALA A 10 18.35 12.60 4.12
N PHE A 11 18.77 11.42 3.65
CA PHE A 11 17.93 10.22 3.64
C PHE A 11 17.94 9.60 5.04
N MET A 12 16.77 9.52 5.66
CA MET A 12 16.61 8.98 7.02
C MET A 12 15.81 7.68 6.97
N LEU A 13 16.21 6.69 7.77
CA LEU A 13 15.44 5.46 8.01
C LEU A 13 14.66 5.61 9.33
N PRO A 14 13.33 5.85 9.27
CA PRO A 14 12.55 6.02 10.49
C PRO A 14 12.44 4.68 11.23
N LEU A 15 12.85 4.69 12.50
CA LEU A 15 12.67 3.55 13.40
C LEU A 15 11.62 3.91 14.46
N ALA A 16 10.48 3.23 14.42
CA ALA A 16 9.37 3.47 15.35
C ALA A 16 9.83 3.31 16.81
N ALA A 17 9.23 4.08 17.72
CA ALA A 17 9.60 4.05 19.14
C ALA A 17 9.46 2.65 19.76
N GLU A 18 8.43 1.90 19.35
CA GLU A 18 8.21 0.51 19.76
C GLU A 18 9.37 -0.40 19.36
N HIS A 19 9.90 -0.26 18.14
CA HIS A 19 11.05 -1.05 17.67
C HIS A 19 12.35 -0.63 18.36
N ARG A 20 12.54 0.67 18.64
CA ARG A 20 13.69 1.14 19.44
C ARG A 20 13.69 0.54 20.84
N ALA A 21 12.54 0.58 21.51
CA ALA A 21 12.39 -0.01 22.85
C ALA A 21 12.63 -1.52 22.83
N ALA A 22 12.06 -2.24 21.86
CA ALA A 22 12.25 -3.68 21.72
C ALA A 22 13.72 -4.07 21.42
N ALA A 23 14.45 -3.22 20.70
CA ALA A 23 15.87 -3.41 20.41
C ALA A 23 16.81 -2.87 21.51
N GLY A 24 16.27 -2.28 22.58
CA GLY A 24 17.06 -1.68 23.66
C GLY A 24 17.83 -0.42 23.26
N LEU A 25 17.40 0.27 22.21
CA LEU A 25 18.08 1.44 21.65
C LEU A 25 17.54 2.75 22.24
N ALA A 26 18.46 3.65 22.60
CA ALA A 26 18.18 5.00 23.05
C ALA A 26 18.44 6.04 21.95
N ALA A 27 17.93 7.26 22.15
CA ALA A 27 18.27 8.38 21.27
C ALA A 27 19.74 8.78 21.49
N GLY A 28 20.50 8.86 20.40
CA GLY A 28 21.93 9.19 20.43
C GLY A 28 22.86 7.98 20.27
N ASP A 29 22.32 6.76 20.29
CA ASP A 29 23.11 5.55 20.07
C ASP A 29 23.62 5.48 18.62
N VAL A 30 24.88 5.06 18.49
CA VAL A 30 25.49 4.72 17.20
C VAL A 30 25.37 3.22 17.03
N VAL A 31 24.70 2.80 15.97
CA VAL A 31 24.49 1.39 15.64
C VAL A 31 24.90 1.11 14.20
N GLU A 32 25.42 -0.08 13.97
CA GLU A 32 25.65 -0.60 12.63
C GLU A 32 24.37 -1.30 12.14
N VAL A 33 23.99 -1.04 10.89
CA VAL A 33 22.76 -1.58 10.30
C VAL A 33 23.06 -2.19 8.94
N ASP A 34 22.62 -3.43 8.75
CA ASP A 34 22.66 -4.10 7.46
C ASP A 34 21.36 -3.83 6.69
N LEU A 35 21.50 -3.50 5.40
CA LEU A 35 20.38 -3.22 4.51
C LEU A 35 20.43 -4.16 3.32
N GLU A 36 19.38 -4.95 3.17
CA GLU A 36 19.21 -5.83 2.02
C GLU A 36 18.01 -5.39 1.17
N LEU A 37 18.16 -5.52 -0.15
CA LEU A 37 17.06 -5.27 -1.07
C LEU A 37 16.07 -6.43 -1.01
N ASP A 38 14.87 -6.17 -0.53
CA ASP A 38 13.76 -7.12 -0.61
C ASP A 38 13.27 -7.24 -2.07
N THR A 39 13.72 -8.30 -2.75
CA THR A 39 13.30 -8.69 -4.10
C THR A 39 12.15 -9.71 -4.11
N ALA A 40 11.55 -10.00 -2.96
CA ALA A 40 10.46 -10.96 -2.91
C ALA A 40 9.27 -10.50 -3.75
N VAL A 41 8.62 -11.44 -4.43
CA VAL A 41 7.40 -11.17 -5.18
C VAL A 41 6.31 -10.84 -4.17
N ARG A 42 5.94 -9.57 -4.11
CA ARG A 42 4.83 -9.14 -3.25
C ARG A 42 3.53 -9.29 -4.02
N GLU A 43 2.82 -10.39 -3.76
CA GLU A 43 1.49 -10.60 -4.30
C GLU A 43 0.46 -9.89 -3.42
N VAL A 44 -0.54 -9.29 -4.07
CA VAL A 44 -1.71 -8.73 -3.39
C VAL A 44 -2.82 -9.74 -3.62
N ASP A 45 -3.27 -10.41 -2.56
CA ASP A 45 -4.46 -11.25 -2.63
C ASP A 45 -5.68 -10.34 -2.83
N VAL A 46 -6.41 -10.54 -3.92
CA VAL A 46 -7.55 -9.68 -4.28
C VAL A 46 -8.83 -10.40 -3.88
N PRO A 47 -9.62 -9.85 -2.94
CA PRO A 47 -10.87 -10.46 -2.51
C PRO A 47 -11.83 -10.74 -3.68
N PRO A 48 -12.59 -11.85 -3.66
CA PRO A 48 -13.43 -12.27 -4.79
C PRO A 48 -14.44 -11.21 -5.25
N ASP A 49 -15.00 -10.44 -4.31
CA ASP A 49 -15.96 -9.37 -4.59
C ASP A 49 -15.32 -8.19 -5.31
N LEU A 50 -14.10 -7.80 -4.93
CA LEU A 50 -13.32 -6.80 -5.65
C LEU A 50 -12.89 -7.31 -7.03
N ALA A 51 -12.46 -8.57 -7.13
CA ALA A 51 -12.08 -9.19 -8.40
C ALA A 51 -13.25 -9.22 -9.39
N ALA A 52 -14.45 -9.60 -8.92
CA ALA A 52 -15.67 -9.59 -9.72
C ALA A 52 -16.02 -8.18 -10.21
N ALA A 53 -15.91 -7.17 -9.34
CA ALA A 53 -16.19 -5.79 -9.73
C ALA A 53 -15.20 -5.27 -10.79
N LEU A 54 -13.91 -5.57 -10.64
CA LEU A 54 -12.87 -5.20 -11.61
C LEU A 54 -13.05 -5.90 -12.96
N ALA A 55 -13.58 -7.13 -12.98
CA ALA A 55 -13.81 -7.90 -14.20
C ALA A 55 -14.96 -7.36 -15.08
N THR A 56 -15.75 -6.41 -14.56
CA THR A 56 -16.89 -5.82 -15.28
C THR A 56 -16.46 -4.97 -16.48
N ASP A 57 -15.24 -4.41 -16.45
CA ASP A 57 -14.73 -3.51 -17.48
C ASP A 57 -13.22 -3.73 -17.71
N VAL A 58 -12.84 -4.09 -18.94
CA VAL A 58 -11.47 -4.44 -19.31
C VAL A 58 -10.50 -3.26 -19.08
N PRO A 59 -10.81 -2.03 -19.53
CA PRO A 59 -10.11 -0.82 -19.12
C PRO A 59 -9.89 -0.66 -17.61
N VAL A 60 -10.91 -0.89 -16.78
CA VAL A 60 -10.81 -0.77 -15.32
C VAL A 60 -9.84 -1.80 -14.76
N ARG A 61 -9.96 -3.05 -15.21
CA ARG A 61 -9.05 -4.13 -14.80
C ARG A 61 -7.60 -3.79 -15.16
N SER A 62 -7.37 -3.33 -16.39
CA SER A 62 -6.04 -2.97 -16.87
C SER A 62 -5.45 -1.78 -16.08
N SER A 63 -6.27 -0.78 -15.75
CA SER A 63 -5.87 0.32 -14.88
C SER A 63 -5.47 -0.14 -13.47
N PHE A 64 -6.19 -1.11 -12.89
CA PHE A 64 -5.83 -1.69 -11.59
C PHE A 64 -4.53 -2.49 -11.66
N ASP A 65 -4.36 -3.29 -12.71
CA ASP A 65 -3.17 -4.13 -12.89
C ASP A 65 -1.91 -3.28 -13.13
N ALA A 66 -2.04 -2.09 -13.73
CA ALA A 66 -0.96 -1.12 -13.94
C ALA A 66 -0.54 -0.35 -12.66
N LEU A 67 -1.29 -0.47 -11.55
CA LEU A 67 -0.93 0.18 -10.29
C LEU A 67 0.33 -0.44 -9.67
N SER A 68 1.05 0.38 -8.90
CA SER A 68 2.14 -0.12 -8.05
C SER A 68 1.61 -1.07 -6.97
N TYR A 69 2.46 -1.99 -6.50
CA TYR A 69 2.12 -2.92 -5.41
C TYR A 69 1.46 -2.22 -4.22
N SER A 70 2.04 -1.10 -3.74
CA SER A 70 1.49 -0.37 -2.60
C SER A 70 0.11 0.22 -2.86
N LYS A 71 -0.15 0.71 -4.10
CA LYS A 71 -1.48 1.20 -4.48
C LYS A 71 -2.48 0.03 -4.53
N ARG A 72 -2.15 -1.10 -5.17
CA ARG A 72 -3.01 -2.31 -5.20
C ARG A 72 -3.32 -2.81 -3.79
N ARG A 73 -2.31 -2.89 -2.92
CA ARG A 73 -2.45 -3.28 -1.51
C ARG A 73 -3.35 -2.32 -0.74
N ALA A 74 -3.23 -1.00 -0.97
CA ALA A 74 -4.08 -0.02 -0.31
C ALA A 74 -5.57 -0.19 -0.67
N PHE A 75 -5.89 -0.55 -1.92
CA PHE A 75 -7.26 -0.89 -2.34
C PHE A 75 -7.79 -2.10 -1.57
N VAL A 76 -7.03 -3.19 -1.56
CA VAL A 76 -7.43 -4.43 -0.87
C VAL A 76 -7.65 -4.17 0.63
N LEU A 77 -6.69 -3.54 1.31
CA LEU A 77 -6.82 -3.21 2.74
C LEU A 77 -8.02 -2.30 3.03
N SER A 78 -8.34 -1.37 2.11
CA SER A 78 -9.54 -0.54 2.23
C SER A 78 -10.81 -1.39 2.16
N VAL A 79 -10.88 -2.38 1.27
CA VAL A 79 -12.03 -3.27 1.16
C VAL A 79 -12.13 -4.21 2.37
N GLU A 80 -11.04 -4.88 2.74
CA GLU A 80 -10.98 -5.83 3.85
C GLU A 80 -11.20 -5.17 5.21
N GLY A 81 -10.71 -3.94 5.40
CA GLY A 81 -10.91 -3.17 6.63
C GLY A 81 -12.33 -2.65 6.82
N ALA A 82 -13.29 -2.98 5.94
CA ALA A 82 -14.69 -2.61 6.11
C ALA A 82 -15.41 -3.59 7.05
N LYS A 83 -15.98 -3.06 8.14
CA LYS A 83 -16.72 -3.86 9.14
C LYS A 83 -18.14 -4.25 8.72
N SER A 84 -18.68 -3.61 7.68
CA SER A 84 -20.03 -3.91 7.16
C SER A 84 -19.98 -4.11 5.65
N ASP A 85 -20.79 -5.03 5.17
CA ASP A 85 -20.89 -5.35 3.74
C ASP A 85 -21.32 -4.13 2.91
N ALA A 86 -22.21 -3.30 3.44
CA ALA A 86 -22.61 -2.05 2.79
C ALA A 86 -21.41 -1.09 2.60
N THR A 87 -20.53 -0.99 3.60
CA THR A 87 -19.31 -0.15 3.48
C THR A 87 -18.31 -0.76 2.51
N ARG A 88 -18.18 -2.10 2.55
CA ARG A 88 -17.32 -2.85 1.64
C ARG A 88 -17.73 -2.62 0.20
N GLN A 89 -19.01 -2.80 -0.12
CA GLN A 89 -19.55 -2.59 -1.45
C GLN A 89 -19.40 -1.14 -1.91
N ARG A 90 -19.67 -0.16 -1.04
CA ARG A 90 -19.45 1.27 -1.36
C ARG A 90 -17.99 1.58 -1.70
N ARG A 91 -17.04 0.98 -0.98
CA ARG A 91 -15.60 1.14 -1.25
C ARG A 91 -15.22 0.52 -2.59
N ILE A 92 -15.75 -0.66 -2.92
CA ILE A 92 -15.52 -1.34 -4.22
C ILE A 92 -16.06 -0.50 -5.37
N VAL A 93 -17.31 -0.03 -5.29
CA VAL A 93 -17.92 0.80 -6.33
C VAL A 93 -17.11 2.08 -6.57
N LYS A 94 -16.70 2.75 -5.48
CA LYS A 94 -15.89 3.96 -5.58
C LYS A 94 -14.51 3.69 -6.21
N ALA A 95 -13.88 2.56 -5.88
CA ALA A 95 -12.61 2.17 -6.46
C ALA A 95 -12.72 1.95 -7.98
N VAL A 96 -13.73 1.20 -8.42
CA VAL A 96 -14.00 0.94 -9.84
C VAL A 96 -14.28 2.24 -10.60
N GLN A 97 -15.07 3.15 -10.02
CA GLN A 97 -15.33 4.47 -10.62
C GLN A 97 -14.04 5.28 -10.79
N ASN A 98 -13.22 5.40 -9.75
CA ASN A 98 -11.98 6.18 -9.84
C ASN A 98 -11.01 5.60 -10.88
N LEU A 99 -10.94 4.27 -10.98
CA LEU A 99 -10.12 3.58 -11.98
C LEU A 99 -10.63 3.82 -13.41
N GLY A 100 -11.95 3.81 -13.61
CA GLY A 100 -12.57 4.14 -14.90
C GLY A 100 -12.38 5.60 -15.30
N GLU A 101 -12.37 6.52 -14.33
CA GLU A 101 -12.10 7.95 -14.54
C GLU A 101 -10.60 8.26 -14.67
N GLY A 102 -9.71 7.28 -14.48
CA GLY A 102 -8.27 7.45 -14.54
C GLY A 102 -7.67 8.25 -13.38
N LYS A 103 -8.42 8.48 -12.29
CA LYS A 103 -7.96 9.22 -11.10
C LYS A 103 -6.87 8.50 -10.32
N ASP A 104 -6.75 7.20 -10.50
CA ASP A 104 -5.77 6.35 -9.83
C ASP A 104 -4.59 5.91 -10.72
N ARG A 105 -4.40 6.52 -11.90
CA ARG A 105 -3.28 6.21 -12.81
C ARG A 105 -1.92 6.33 -12.09
N PRO A 106 -0.93 5.46 -12.39
CA PRO A 106 0.36 5.39 -11.67
C PRO A 106 1.06 6.73 -11.46
#